data_AF-A0A6V7L581-F1
#
_entry.id   AF-A0A6V7L581-F1
#
_cell.length_a   1.000
_cell.length_b   1.000
_cell.length_c   1.000
_cell.angle_alpha   90.00
_cell.angle_beta   90.00
_cell.angle_gamma   90.00
#
_symmetry.space_group_name_H-M   'P 1'
#
loop_
_entity.id
_entity.type
_entity.pdbx_description
1 polymer ?
#
loop_
_entity_poly.entity_id
_entity_poly.type
_entity_poly.pdbx_seq_one_letter_code
_entity_poly.pdbx_strand_id
1 'polypeptide(L)' 'ITIQNGAAVSESNPAINVHFTINQLAVSGLKVNGLDMYGEKYKPFKGVKYITKAGRFQIRM' A
#
# COMPACT_ATOMS: atom_id res chain seq x y z
N ILE A 1 31.29 -26.10 -34.86
CA ILE A 1 30.35 -25.29 -34.04
C ILE A 1 29.92 -26.19 -32.88
N THR A 2 30.51 -26.00 -31.70
CA THR A 2 30.22 -26.80 -30.50
C THR A 2 29.10 -26.11 -29.72
N ILE A 3 27.93 -26.74 -29.67
CA ILE A 3 26.79 -26.24 -28.90
C ILE A 3 26.96 -26.74 -27.46
N GLN A 4 27.28 -25.83 -26.53
CA GLN A 4 27.33 -26.12 -25.11
C GLN A 4 25.89 -26.34 -24.59
N ASN A 5 25.58 -27.60 -24.27
CA ASN A 5 24.34 -27.98 -23.59
C ASN A 5 24.49 -27.69 -22.10
N GLY A 6 23.81 -26.65 -21.60
CA GLY A 6 23.86 -26.24 -20.20
C GLY A 6 23.66 -24.75 -19.93
N ALA A 7 22.97 -24.02 -20.82
CA ALA A 7 22.53 -22.67 -20.49
C ALA A 7 21.55 -22.76 -19.32
N ALA A 8 21.93 -22.19 -18.17
CA ALA A 8 21.04 -22.04 -17.04
C ALA A 8 19.71 -21.47 -17.54
N VAL A 9 18.59 -22.07 -17.15
CA VAL A 9 17.27 -21.52 -17.42
C VAL A 9 17.21 -20.16 -16.74
N SER A 10 17.51 -19.10 -17.51
CA SER A 10 17.35 -17.71 -17.09
C SER A 10 15.86 -17.37 -17.11
N GLU A 11 15.08 -18.03 -16.27
CA GLU A 11 13.68 -17.70 -16.02
C GLU A 11 13.46 -17.50 -14.52
N SER A 12 14.20 -16.56 -13.92
CA SER A 12 13.64 -15.90 -12.74
C SER A 12 12.95 -14.65 -13.24
N ASN A 13 11.62 -14.66 -13.19
CA ASN A 13 10.82 -13.46 -13.36
C ASN A 13 10.74 -12.80 -11.98
N PRO A 14 11.59 -11.79 -11.69
CA PRO A 14 11.67 -11.23 -10.36
C PRO A 14 10.40 -10.45 -10.06
N ALA A 15 9.84 -10.67 -8.86
CA ALA A 15 8.77 -9.84 -8.36
C ALA A 15 9.31 -8.44 -8.01
N ILE A 16 8.77 -7.40 -8.64
CA ILE A 16 9.13 -6.00 -8.37
C ILE A 16 8.34 -5.53 -7.16
N ASN A 17 9.03 -5.28 -6.04
CA ASN A 17 8.40 -4.74 -4.84
C ASN A 17 8.29 -3.22 -4.93
N VAL A 18 7.07 -2.69 -4.77
CA VAL A 18 6.80 -1.25 -4.89
C VAL A 18 6.42 -0.66 -3.54
N HIS A 19 7.06 0.46 -3.21
CA HIS A 19 6.75 1.25 -2.03
C HIS A 19 6.16 2.59 -2.46
N PHE A 20 4.97 2.94 -1.97
CA PHE A 20 4.31 4.21 -2.25
C PHE A 20 3.53 4.71 -1.04
N THR A 21 3.22 6.01 -1.04
CA THR A 21 2.31 6.65 -0.09
C THR A 21 1.39 7.59 -0.86
N ILE A 22 0.09 7.49 -0.61
CA ILE A 22 -0.93 8.36 -1.18
C ILE A 22 -1.57 9.13 -0.03
N ASN A 23 -1.46 10.45 -0.08
CA ASN A 23 -2.08 11.34 0.90
C ASN A 23 -3.55 11.59 0.54
N GLN A 24 -4.36 11.87 1.56
CA GLN A 24 -5.77 12.24 1.43
C GLN A 24 -6.66 11.19 0.75
N LEU A 25 -6.23 9.91 0.74
CA LEU A 25 -6.97 8.81 0.12
C LEU A 25 -6.98 7.56 1.00
N ALA A 26 -8.16 6.96 1.15
CA ALA A 26 -8.34 5.60 1.67
C ALA A 26 -8.76 4.68 0.53
N VAL A 27 -7.86 3.79 0.09
CA VAL A 27 -8.13 2.87 -1.04
C VAL A 27 -9.27 1.88 -0.75
N SER A 28 -9.59 1.61 0.52
CA SER A 28 -10.76 0.82 0.91
C SER A 28 -12.10 1.53 0.67
N GLY A 29 -12.09 2.82 0.34
CA GLY A 29 -13.29 3.65 0.25
C GLY A 29 -13.90 4.01 1.61
N LEU A 30 -13.26 3.62 2.72
CA LEU A 30 -13.77 3.89 4.06
C LEU A 30 -13.80 5.39 4.35
N LYS A 31 -14.95 5.88 4.82
CA LYS A 31 -15.16 7.26 5.22
C LYS A 31 -15.73 7.31 6.63
N VAL A 32 -15.04 8.02 7.52
CA VAL A 32 -15.55 8.38 8.84
C VAL A 32 -16.74 9.33 8.67
N ASN A 33 -17.88 8.95 9.24
CA ASN A 33 -19.10 9.77 9.19
C ASN A 33 -19.09 10.85 10.28
N GLY A 34 -18.84 10.46 11.53
CA GLY A 34 -18.80 11.36 12.68
C GLY A 34 -17.92 10.82 13.79
N LEU A 35 -17.50 11.70 14.69
CA LEU A 35 -16.75 11.37 15.89
C LEU A 35 -17.43 12.07 17.07
N ASP A 36 -18.13 11.32 17.92
CA ASP A 36 -18.86 11.89 19.06
C ASP A 36 -18.06 11.76 20.36
N MET A 37 -18.16 12.79 21.21
CA MET A 37 -17.50 12.83 22.51
C MET A 37 -18.54 13.12 23.58
N TYR A 38 -18.59 12.26 24.61
CA TYR A 38 -19.54 12.34 25.71
C TYR A 38 -18.80 12.48 27.04
N GLY A 39 -19.43 13.07 28.05
CA GLY A 39 -18.89 13.19 29.41
C GLY A 39 -17.94 14.37 29.65
N GLU A 40 -17.57 15.10 28.60
CA GLU A 40 -16.63 16.23 28.67
C GLU A 40 -17.32 17.56 28.35
N LYS A 41 -16.97 18.62 29.09
CA LYS A 41 -17.63 19.94 28.99
C LYS A 41 -17.12 20.80 27.82
N TYR A 42 -15.93 20.51 27.31
CA TYR A 42 -15.28 21.31 26.28
C TYR A 42 -15.58 20.77 24.87
N LYS A 43 -15.38 21.61 23.84
CA LYS A 43 -15.58 21.25 22.42
C LYS A 43 -14.22 21.08 21.73
N PRO A 44 -13.73 19.85 21.51
CA PRO A 44 -12.45 19.62 20.84
C PRO A 44 -12.56 19.87 19.34
N PHE A 45 -11.42 20.21 18.74
CA PHE A 45 -11.24 20.06 17.30
C PHE A 45 -11.12 18.57 16.95
N LYS A 46 -11.91 18.11 15.98
CA LYS A 46 -11.94 16.72 15.52
C LYS A 46 -11.61 16.69 14.04
N GLY A 47 -10.43 16.18 13.69
CA GLY A 47 -9.96 16.08 12.32
C GLY A 47 -9.71 14.62 11.91
N VAL A 48 -9.90 14.33 10.63
CA VAL A 48 -9.59 13.01 10.04
C VAL A 48 -8.64 13.20 8.87
N LYS A 49 -7.62 12.34 8.79
CA LYS A 49 -6.70 12.28 7.66
C LYS A 49 -6.59 10.84 7.16
N TYR A 50 -6.74 10.65 5.85
CA TYR A 50 -6.56 9.37 5.20
C TYR A 50 -5.19 9.30 4.55
N ILE A 51 -4.48 8.20 4.77
CA ILE A 51 -3.18 7.91 4.14
C ILE A 51 -3.18 6.45 3.76
N THR A 52 -2.90 6.15 2.50
CA THR A 52 -2.67 4.78 2.04
C THR A 52 -1.18 4.58 1.82
N LYS A 53 -0.62 3.50 2.37
CA LYS A 53 0.79 3.11 2.18
C LYS A 53 0.85 1.72 1.56
N ALA A 54 1.88 1.48 0.76
CA ALA A 54 2.17 0.14 0.27
C ALA A 54 2.53 -0.81 1.42
N GLY A 55 1.88 -1.98 1.45
CA GLY A 55 2.31 -3.12 2.24
C GLY A 55 3.26 -4.01 1.42
N ARG A 56 3.03 -5.32 1.41
CA ARG A 56 3.70 -6.24 0.48
C ARG A 56 3.09 -6.13 -0.92
N PHE A 57 3.38 -5.03 -1.61
CA PHE A 57 2.91 -4.81 -2.97
C PHE A 57 3.98 -5.26 -3.97
N GLN A 58 3.69 -6.33 -4.72
CA GLN A 58 4.59 -6.91 -5.70
C GLN A 58 3.94 -6.93 -7.08
N ILE A 59 4.71 -6.55 -8.09
CA ILE A 59 4.34 -6.68 -9.50
C ILE A 59 5.12 -7.87 -10.06
N ARG A 60 4.42 -8.83 -10.66
CA ARG A 60 5.03 -9.93 -11.41
C ARG A 60 5.11 -9.52 -12.87
N MET A 61 6.24 -9.73 -13.53
CA MET A 61 6.38 -9.45 -14.97
C MET A 61 5.76 -10.57 -15.80
#